data_AF-B6K6N6-F1
#
_entry.id   AF-B6K6N6-F1
#
_cell.length_a   1.000
_cell.length_b   1.000
_cell.length_c   1.000
_cell.angle_alpha   90.00
_cell.angle_beta   90.00
_cell.angle_gamma   90.00
#
_symmetry.space_group_name_H-M   'P 1'
#
loop_
_entity.id
_entity.type
_entity.pdbx_description
1 polymer ?
#
loop_
_entity_poly.entity_id
_entity_poly.type
_entity_poly.pdbx_seq_one_letter_code
_entity_poly.pdbx_strand_id
1 'polypeptide(L)'
;MGTFQRQSRLVTMVEEIPILDFLYFFNRFLRAYKVLTLTPSTLSLQLLILATVAFRTLRMMEYSWEAFGKLVVMVKAMGLSTSYKSVNLSDNEKYEHACLMTCVFMLDRSLAVSFGRPPLIKEEEFDLNLFHSYSSSHIYGEYSEVFESFVRCYISLTCIQSRIITFFDSLSLNPPLEQVIQNLYTIDFSLESWYNSLTYPLQHTENDPKLHAHTVKVKYLQLLYISERLLLHRVPFIHKVTPPSTINGRQVESSYDICMQSARQAIMQLRNICLETILTVPLFRETAFICCVVLFLGHALYPDREPTEPDIKLVKLMHVIFTILGRSSTSLRVSFLATYLKRLIRLMEELPVSSSSKVPIENTLSMLQDGGSLDLKSITMLNTDFSDFSSAYSLDQTPVDTYPKDMPTTLNEFPANVMLPNGGIWSSFNYSRE
;
A
#
# COMPACT_ATOMS: atom_id res chain seq x y z
N MET A 1 26.01 -20.45 11.19
CA MET A 1 25.54 -21.21 10.01
C MET A 1 24.33 -22.12 10.27
N GLY A 2 24.01 -22.53 11.50
CA GLY A 2 22.87 -23.44 11.79
C GLY A 2 21.45 -22.84 11.83
N THR A 3 21.30 -21.51 11.94
CA THR A 3 19.97 -20.84 12.00
C THR A 3 19.28 -20.73 10.63
N PHE A 4 20.06 -20.61 9.55
CA PHE A 4 19.53 -20.49 8.18
C PHE A 4 18.86 -21.79 7.68
N GLN A 5 19.34 -22.95 8.15
CA GLN A 5 18.81 -24.26 7.73
C GLN A 5 17.44 -24.58 8.35
N ARG A 6 17.13 -24.07 9.55
CA ARG A 6 15.79 -24.22 10.16
C ARG A 6 14.75 -23.30 9.52
N GLN A 7 15.12 -22.10 9.07
CA GLN A 7 14.22 -21.17 8.38
C GLN A 7 13.84 -21.65 6.97
N SER A 8 14.77 -22.33 6.27
CA SER A 8 14.47 -22.98 4.97
C SER A 8 13.29 -23.94 5.05
N ARG A 9 13.12 -24.68 6.16
CA ARG A 9 11.98 -25.61 6.35
C ARG A 9 10.63 -24.91 6.58
N LEU A 10 10.61 -23.71 7.16
CA LEU A 10 9.38 -22.92 7.34
C LEU A 10 8.92 -22.26 6.03
N VAL A 11 9.86 -21.88 5.15
CA VAL A 11 9.54 -21.37 3.80
C VAL A 11 8.91 -22.46 2.92
N THR A 12 9.29 -23.73 3.11
CA THR A 12 8.68 -24.88 2.41
C THR A 12 7.34 -25.35 2.98
N MET A 13 6.83 -24.76 4.07
CA MET A 13 5.57 -25.17 4.71
C MET A 13 4.37 -24.27 4.39
N VAL A 14 4.54 -23.22 3.58
CA VAL A 14 3.40 -22.68 2.84
C VAL A 14 3.18 -23.65 1.70
N GLU A 15 2.37 -24.68 1.97
CA GLU A 15 1.86 -25.58 0.94
C GLU A 15 1.40 -24.71 -0.22
N GLU A 16 1.98 -24.93 -1.39
CA GLU A 16 1.51 -24.33 -2.63
C GLU A 16 0.02 -24.66 -2.69
N ILE A 17 -0.86 -23.69 -2.40
CA ILE A 17 -2.25 -23.82 -2.81
C ILE A 17 -2.14 -24.05 -4.30
N PRO A 18 -2.52 -25.24 -4.81
CA PRO A 18 -2.39 -25.54 -6.22
C PRO A 18 -3.04 -24.39 -6.99
N ILE A 19 -2.40 -23.88 -8.04
CA ILE A 19 -2.93 -22.76 -8.83
C ILE A 19 -4.40 -23.00 -9.20
N LEU A 20 -4.77 -24.27 -9.41
CA LEU A 20 -6.14 -24.71 -9.65
C LEU A 20 -7.10 -24.43 -8.48
N ASP A 21 -6.69 -24.67 -7.24
CA ASP A 21 -7.50 -24.41 -6.05
C ASP A 21 -7.68 -22.91 -5.81
N PHE A 22 -6.61 -22.13 -6.03
CA PHE A 22 -6.68 -20.68 -6.01
C PHE A 22 -7.65 -20.15 -7.07
N LEU A 23 -7.53 -20.60 -8.32
CA LEU A 23 -8.41 -20.20 -9.42
C LEU A 23 -9.86 -20.64 -9.17
N TYR A 24 -10.06 -21.83 -8.60
CA TYR A 24 -11.39 -22.33 -8.25
C TYR A 24 -12.05 -21.47 -7.17
N PHE A 25 -11.31 -21.19 -6.09
CA PHE A 25 -11.75 -20.30 -5.03
C PHE A 25 -12.05 -18.90 -5.56
N PHE A 26 -11.16 -18.35 -6.38
CA PHE A 26 -11.31 -17.01 -6.97
C PHE A 26 -12.52 -16.93 -7.90
N ASN A 27 -12.78 -17.96 -8.71
CA ASN A 27 -13.99 -18.02 -9.55
C ASN A 27 -15.28 -18.06 -8.71
N ARG A 28 -15.31 -18.85 -7.63
CA ARG A 28 -16.45 -18.86 -6.70
C ARG A 28 -16.63 -17.49 -6.03
N PHE A 29 -15.52 -16.89 -5.61
CA PHE A 29 -15.49 -15.56 -5.03
C PHE A 29 -16.07 -14.51 -5.98
N LEU A 30 -15.68 -14.50 -7.26
CA LEU A 30 -16.21 -13.58 -8.26
C LEU A 30 -17.72 -13.75 -8.50
N ARG A 31 -18.23 -15.00 -8.48
CA ARG A 31 -19.66 -15.28 -8.57
C ARG A 31 -20.41 -14.74 -7.35
N ALA A 32 -19.91 -15.01 -6.15
CA ALA A 32 -20.49 -14.49 -4.91
C ALA A 32 -20.48 -12.94 -4.90
N TYR A 33 -19.37 -12.34 -5.33
CA TYR A 33 -19.23 -10.89 -5.48
C TYR A 33 -20.31 -10.31 -6.40
N LYS A 34 -20.59 -10.91 -7.56
CA LYS A 34 -21.64 -10.43 -8.48
C LYS A 34 -23.04 -10.47 -7.86
N VAL A 35 -23.35 -11.50 -7.07
CA VAL A 35 -24.70 -11.68 -6.48
C VAL A 35 -24.88 -10.83 -5.23
N LEU A 36 -23.92 -10.87 -4.31
CA LEU A 36 -24.07 -10.27 -2.98
C LEU A 36 -23.92 -8.74 -3.01
N THR A 37 -23.23 -8.19 -4.00
CA THR A 37 -23.09 -6.73 -4.15
C THR A 37 -24.37 -6.01 -4.58
N LEU A 38 -25.43 -6.75 -4.93
CA LEU A 38 -26.73 -6.19 -5.30
C LEU A 38 -27.58 -5.76 -4.10
N THR A 39 -27.33 -6.30 -2.91
CA THR A 39 -28.14 -6.02 -1.71
C THR A 39 -27.25 -5.46 -0.60
N PRO A 40 -27.58 -4.27 -0.05
CA PRO A 40 -26.86 -3.72 1.09
C PRO A 40 -27.05 -4.62 2.32
N SER A 41 -25.97 -5.23 2.77
CA SER A 41 -25.95 -6.04 3.99
C SER A 41 -24.53 -6.05 4.58
N THR A 42 -24.42 -6.36 5.87
CA THR A 42 -23.13 -6.54 6.55
C THR A 42 -22.25 -7.58 5.84
N LEU A 43 -22.84 -8.70 5.42
CA LEU A 43 -22.12 -9.74 4.68
C LEU A 43 -21.59 -9.23 3.34
N SER A 44 -22.41 -8.45 2.63
CA SER A 44 -22.02 -7.83 1.35
C SER A 44 -20.86 -6.85 1.53
N LEU A 45 -20.86 -6.06 2.61
CA LEU A 45 -19.75 -5.17 2.97
C LEU A 45 -18.46 -5.95 3.29
N GLN A 46 -18.55 -6.99 4.11
CA GLN A 46 -17.41 -7.86 4.45
C GLN A 46 -16.81 -8.47 3.18
N LEU A 47 -17.65 -8.96 2.26
CA LEU A 47 -17.21 -9.51 0.99
C LEU A 47 -16.54 -8.44 0.10
N LEU A 48 -17.09 -7.23 0.03
CA LEU A 48 -16.51 -6.12 -0.72
C LEU A 48 -15.16 -5.66 -0.16
N ILE A 49 -15.00 -5.65 1.17
CA ILE A 49 -13.71 -5.40 1.84
C ILE A 49 -12.70 -6.46 1.41
N LEU A 50 -13.07 -7.75 1.50
CA LEU A 50 -12.20 -8.85 1.09
C LEU A 50 -11.89 -8.79 -0.41
N ALA A 51 -12.86 -8.42 -1.27
CA ALA A 51 -12.66 -8.24 -2.70
C ALA A 51 -11.61 -7.17 -2.99
N THR A 52 -11.77 -6.01 -2.34
CA THR A 52 -10.87 -4.88 -2.49
C THR A 52 -9.43 -5.27 -2.12
N VAL A 53 -9.26 -5.94 -0.97
CA VAL A 53 -7.96 -6.41 -0.48
C VAL A 53 -7.39 -7.51 -1.39
N ALA A 54 -8.22 -8.45 -1.84
CA ALA A 54 -7.80 -9.51 -2.74
C ALA A 54 -7.34 -8.95 -4.09
N PHE A 55 -8.14 -8.11 -4.74
CA PHE A 55 -7.77 -7.45 -6.00
C PHE A 55 -6.50 -6.62 -5.84
N ARG A 56 -6.35 -5.88 -4.74
CA ARG A 56 -5.10 -5.15 -4.44
C ARG A 56 -3.91 -6.10 -4.29
N THR A 57 -4.09 -7.21 -3.56
CA THR A 57 -3.06 -8.23 -3.34
C THR A 57 -2.62 -8.87 -4.65
N LEU A 58 -3.57 -9.10 -5.54
CA LEU A 58 -3.38 -9.59 -6.90
C LEU A 58 -2.95 -8.48 -7.88
N ARG A 59 -2.81 -7.23 -7.40
CA ARG A 59 -2.39 -6.05 -8.17
C ARG A 59 -3.28 -5.81 -9.40
N MET A 60 -4.57 -6.08 -9.22
CA MET A 60 -5.67 -5.74 -10.12
C MET A 60 -6.24 -4.40 -9.65
N MET A 61 -5.45 -3.34 -9.84
CA MET A 61 -5.68 -2.04 -9.20
C MET A 61 -7.03 -1.43 -9.62
N GLU A 62 -7.37 -1.45 -10.91
CA GLU A 62 -8.67 -0.96 -11.42
C GLU A 62 -9.85 -1.67 -10.75
N TYR A 63 -9.79 -3.00 -10.65
CA TYR A 63 -10.82 -3.81 -10.01
C TYR A 63 -10.89 -3.58 -8.49
N SER A 64 -9.75 -3.36 -7.84
CA SER A 64 -9.69 -2.99 -6.42
C SER A 64 -10.39 -1.65 -6.19
N TRP A 65 -10.13 -0.66 -7.05
CA TRP A 65 -10.77 0.65 -6.98
C TRP A 65 -12.28 0.58 -7.29
N GLU A 66 -12.69 -0.19 -8.30
CA GLU A 66 -14.11 -0.39 -8.62
C GLU A 66 -14.86 -1.05 -7.46
N ALA A 67 -14.29 -2.12 -6.90
CA ALA A 67 -14.86 -2.81 -5.73
C ALA A 67 -14.97 -1.87 -4.53
N PHE A 68 -13.94 -1.04 -4.31
CA PHE A 68 -13.94 -0.05 -3.24
C PHE A 68 -15.01 1.05 -3.46
N GLY A 69 -15.20 1.52 -4.69
CA GLY A 69 -16.27 2.46 -5.02
C GLY A 69 -17.66 1.91 -4.66
N LYS A 70 -17.92 0.63 -4.99
CA LYS A 70 -19.16 -0.06 -4.58
C LYS A 70 -19.28 -0.20 -3.06
N LEU A 71 -18.17 -0.48 -2.38
CA LEU A 71 -18.10 -0.54 -0.92
C LEU A 71 -18.54 0.78 -0.29
N VAL A 72 -18.00 1.92 -0.76
CA VAL A 72 -18.37 3.25 -0.24
C VAL A 72 -19.84 3.56 -0.47
N VAL A 73 -20.40 3.24 -1.65
CA VAL A 73 -21.84 3.42 -1.93
C VAL A 73 -22.68 2.59 -0.95
N MET A 74 -22.29 1.35 -0.68
CA MET A 74 -23.02 0.47 0.23
C MET A 74 -22.94 0.91 1.69
N VAL A 75 -21.76 1.38 2.14
CA VAL A 75 -21.58 1.97 3.48
C VAL A 75 -22.52 3.16 3.68
N LYS A 76 -22.64 4.03 2.67
CA LYS A 76 -23.55 5.18 2.69
C LYS A 76 -25.02 4.75 2.66
N ALA A 77 -25.37 3.76 1.83
CA ALA A 77 -26.73 3.22 1.75
C ALA A 77 -27.20 2.59 3.08
N MET A 78 -26.29 1.95 3.81
CA MET A 78 -26.56 1.39 5.14
C MET A 78 -26.53 2.43 6.27
N GLY A 79 -26.16 3.68 5.96
CA GLY A 79 -26.05 4.76 6.95
C GLY A 79 -24.95 4.52 7.99
N LEU A 80 -23.92 3.73 7.69
CA LEU A 80 -22.91 3.37 8.69
C LEU A 80 -22.10 4.58 9.20
N SER A 81 -21.93 5.62 8.37
CA SER A 81 -21.21 6.84 8.74
C SER A 81 -21.99 7.78 9.66
N THR A 82 -23.32 7.67 9.71
CA THR A 82 -24.18 8.66 10.40
C THR A 82 -25.16 8.05 11.41
N SER A 83 -25.57 6.80 11.21
CA SER A 83 -26.78 6.23 11.83
C SER A 83 -26.52 5.38 13.08
N TYR A 84 -25.27 5.06 13.43
CA TYR A 84 -25.00 4.22 14.61
C TYR A 84 -25.40 4.88 15.95
N LYS A 85 -25.56 6.21 15.99
CA LYS A 85 -26.04 6.94 17.19
C LYS A 85 -27.57 6.93 17.32
N SER A 86 -28.30 6.71 16.24
CA SER A 86 -29.76 6.91 16.18
C SER A 86 -30.59 5.63 16.08
N VAL A 87 -29.95 4.49 15.80
CA VAL A 87 -30.66 3.23 15.57
C VAL A 87 -30.66 2.39 16.85
N ASN A 88 -31.81 1.77 17.15
CA ASN A 88 -32.00 0.77 18.22
C ASN A 88 -31.27 -0.55 17.90
N LEU A 89 -29.97 -0.48 17.60
CA LEU A 89 -29.11 -1.63 17.39
C LEU A 89 -28.67 -2.22 18.73
N SER A 90 -28.48 -3.53 18.75
CA SER A 90 -27.76 -4.19 19.85
C SER A 90 -26.30 -3.71 19.90
N ASP A 91 -25.65 -3.84 21.05
CA ASP A 91 -24.25 -3.41 21.20
C ASP A 91 -23.30 -4.21 20.32
N ASN A 92 -23.62 -5.47 20.03
CA ASN A 92 -22.87 -6.30 19.09
C ASN A 92 -22.96 -5.76 17.65
N GLU A 93 -24.15 -5.38 17.18
CA GLU A 93 -24.33 -4.80 15.85
C GLU A 93 -23.62 -3.45 15.74
N LYS A 94 -23.67 -2.63 16.78
CA LYS A 94 -22.93 -1.36 16.81
C LYS A 94 -21.41 -1.58 16.71
N TYR A 95 -20.88 -2.56 17.45
CA TYR A 95 -19.47 -2.94 17.37
C TYR A 95 -19.09 -3.47 15.99
N GLU A 96 -19.92 -4.31 15.39
CA GLU A 96 -19.69 -4.83 14.03
C GLU A 96 -19.67 -3.69 13.01
N HIS A 97 -20.65 -2.80 13.06
CA HIS A 97 -20.71 -1.61 12.21
C HIS A 97 -19.48 -0.70 12.40
N ALA A 98 -19.03 -0.53 13.65
CA ALA A 98 -17.82 0.20 13.98
C ALA A 98 -16.58 -0.41 13.32
N CYS A 99 -16.44 -1.74 13.41
CA CYS A 99 -15.33 -2.46 12.79
C CYS A 99 -15.35 -2.32 11.26
N LEU A 100 -16.51 -2.48 10.63
CA LEU A 100 -16.66 -2.34 9.18
C LEU A 100 -16.31 -0.94 8.71
N MET A 101 -16.88 0.08 9.34
CA MET A 101 -16.61 1.48 8.98
C MET A 101 -15.12 1.81 9.14
N THR A 102 -14.49 1.32 10.22
CA THR A 102 -13.05 1.48 10.46
C THR A 102 -12.21 0.82 9.36
N CYS A 103 -12.53 -0.42 8.99
CA CYS A 103 -11.86 -1.12 7.90
C CYS A 103 -12.00 -0.37 6.57
N VAL A 104 -13.20 0.12 6.24
CA VAL A 104 -13.43 0.90 5.01
C VAL A 104 -12.63 2.19 5.04
N PHE A 105 -12.61 2.91 6.16
CA PHE A 105 -11.85 4.15 6.33
C PHE A 105 -10.35 3.93 6.12
N MET A 106 -9.77 2.90 6.75
CA MET A 106 -8.35 2.57 6.58
C MET A 106 -8.03 2.15 5.14
N LEU A 107 -8.91 1.38 4.50
CA LEU A 107 -8.75 0.99 3.10
C LEU A 107 -8.80 2.20 2.17
N ASP A 108 -9.71 3.15 2.39
CA ASP A 108 -9.83 4.37 1.60
C ASP A 108 -8.50 5.12 1.52
N ARG A 109 -7.85 5.36 2.67
CA ARG A 109 -6.58 6.12 2.73
C ARG A 109 -5.46 5.33 2.10
N SER A 110 -5.41 4.03 2.36
CA SER A 110 -4.37 3.18 1.80
C SER A 110 -4.47 3.08 0.26
N LEU A 111 -5.70 3.05 -0.28
CA LEU A 111 -5.94 3.13 -1.72
C LEU A 111 -5.64 4.53 -2.23
N ALA A 112 -6.12 5.60 -1.58
CA ALA A 112 -5.83 6.98 -1.96
C ALA A 112 -4.32 7.22 -2.17
N VAL A 113 -3.47 6.76 -1.25
CA VAL A 113 -2.00 6.81 -1.40
C VAL A 113 -1.52 5.96 -2.57
N SER A 114 -2.03 4.74 -2.72
CA SER A 114 -1.63 3.81 -3.78
C SER A 114 -2.10 4.21 -5.18
N PHE A 115 -3.18 4.99 -5.27
CA PHE A 115 -3.80 5.47 -6.51
C PHE A 115 -3.55 6.95 -6.79
N GLY A 116 -2.84 7.67 -5.91
CA GLY A 116 -2.65 9.12 -6.03
C GLY A 116 -3.98 9.86 -6.20
N ARG A 117 -5.02 9.44 -5.48
CA ARG A 117 -6.38 9.99 -5.56
C ARG A 117 -6.81 10.53 -4.20
N PRO A 118 -7.68 11.55 -4.15
CA PRO A 118 -8.30 11.98 -2.90
C PRO A 118 -9.13 10.84 -2.27
N PRO A 119 -9.17 10.73 -0.93
CA PRO A 119 -10.04 9.78 -0.24
C PRO A 119 -11.52 10.02 -0.55
N LEU A 120 -12.32 8.96 -0.65
CA LEU A 120 -13.76 9.04 -0.94
C LEU A 120 -14.62 9.33 0.30
N ILE A 121 -14.14 8.97 1.48
CA ILE A 121 -14.78 9.20 2.77
C ILE A 121 -14.04 10.34 3.45
N LYS A 122 -14.72 11.42 3.82
CA LYS A 122 -14.07 12.52 4.52
C LYS A 122 -13.78 12.17 5.98
N GLU A 123 -12.81 12.86 6.60
CA GLU A 123 -12.46 12.61 8.00
C GLU A 123 -13.65 12.93 8.93
N GLU A 124 -14.49 13.92 8.60
CA GLU A 124 -15.67 14.26 9.40
C GLU A 124 -16.81 13.22 9.30
N GLU A 125 -16.78 12.37 8.26
CA GLU A 125 -17.72 11.24 8.10
C GLU A 125 -17.31 10.03 8.96
N PHE A 126 -16.15 10.08 9.63
CA PHE A 126 -15.63 9.01 10.48
C PHE A 126 -15.50 9.47 11.93
N ASP A 127 -16.26 8.88 12.85
CA ASP A 127 -16.11 9.15 14.28
C ASP A 127 -14.99 8.27 14.85
N LEU A 128 -13.88 8.90 15.22
CA LEU A 128 -12.76 8.24 15.89
C LEU A 128 -13.17 7.51 17.17
N ASN A 129 -14.17 8.03 17.88
CA ASN A 129 -14.64 7.45 19.13
C ASN A 129 -15.50 6.20 18.91
N LEU A 130 -15.91 5.93 17.67
CA LEU A 130 -16.75 4.79 17.32
C LEU A 130 -16.10 3.48 17.77
N PHE A 131 -14.80 3.29 17.51
CA PHE A 131 -14.09 2.09 17.94
C PHE A 131 -13.76 2.08 19.45
N HIS A 132 -13.56 3.24 20.05
CA HIS A 132 -13.24 3.36 21.48
C HIS A 132 -14.43 3.03 22.39
N SER A 133 -15.64 3.29 21.91
CA SER A 133 -16.87 3.18 22.72
C SER A 133 -17.32 1.74 22.94
N TYR A 134 -16.82 0.78 22.15
CA TYR A 134 -17.23 -0.61 22.21
C TYR A 134 -16.02 -1.48 22.57
N SER A 135 -15.95 -1.91 23.83
CA SER A 135 -14.92 -2.84 24.29
C SER A 135 -15.18 -4.24 23.74
N SER A 136 -14.17 -4.86 23.13
CA SER A 136 -14.21 -6.25 22.66
C SER A 136 -13.93 -7.28 23.76
N SER A 137 -13.92 -6.85 25.04
CA SER A 137 -13.67 -7.69 26.21
C SER A 137 -14.60 -8.91 26.29
N HIS A 138 -15.77 -8.87 25.64
CA HIS A 138 -16.69 -10.00 25.57
C HIS A 138 -16.41 -11.02 24.46
N ILE A 139 -15.57 -10.70 23.46
CA ILE A 139 -15.44 -11.50 22.23
C ILE A 139 -14.08 -12.20 22.10
N TYR A 140 -12.97 -11.58 22.53
CA TYR A 140 -11.61 -12.06 22.18
C TYR A 140 -10.70 -12.45 23.37
N GLY A 141 -11.18 -12.42 24.61
CA GLY A 141 -10.38 -12.80 25.80
C GLY A 141 -9.11 -11.93 26.00
N GLU A 142 -8.07 -12.43 26.67
CA GLU A 142 -6.84 -11.67 26.98
C GLU A 142 -6.07 -11.14 25.76
N TYR A 143 -6.24 -11.74 24.57
CA TYR A 143 -5.62 -11.25 23.33
C TYR A 143 -6.34 -10.01 22.72
N SER A 144 -7.48 -9.62 23.30
CA SER A 144 -8.29 -8.47 22.92
C SER A 144 -7.53 -7.15 23.08
N GLU A 145 -6.89 -6.90 24.24
CA GLU A 145 -6.37 -5.58 24.58
C GLU A 145 -5.23 -5.13 23.66
N VAL A 146 -4.29 -6.04 23.37
CA VAL A 146 -3.19 -5.80 22.43
C VAL A 146 -3.73 -5.50 21.04
N PHE A 147 -4.70 -6.28 20.57
CA PHE A 147 -5.26 -6.10 19.24
C PHE A 147 -6.03 -4.78 19.14
N GLU A 148 -6.85 -4.45 20.14
CA GLU A 148 -7.52 -3.16 20.23
C GLU A 148 -6.53 -2.00 20.25
N SER A 149 -5.48 -2.09 21.06
CA SER A 149 -4.43 -1.07 21.14
C SER A 149 -3.75 -0.88 19.79
N PHE A 150 -3.37 -1.97 19.12
CA PHE A 150 -2.82 -1.93 17.77
C PHE A 150 -3.78 -1.25 16.77
N VAL A 151 -5.06 -1.64 16.77
CA VAL A 151 -6.07 -1.06 15.86
C VAL A 151 -6.25 0.42 16.14
N ARG A 152 -6.32 0.85 17.40
CA ARG A 152 -6.41 2.27 17.79
C ARG A 152 -5.20 3.07 17.30
N CYS A 153 -3.99 2.55 17.49
CA CYS A 153 -2.78 3.19 17.00
C CYS A 153 -2.80 3.30 15.47
N TYR A 154 -3.25 2.26 14.77
CA TYR A 154 -3.33 2.25 13.31
C TYR A 154 -4.38 3.24 12.78
N ILE A 155 -5.56 3.32 13.40
CA ILE A 155 -6.59 4.32 13.06
C ILE A 155 -6.01 5.74 13.21
N SER A 156 -5.38 6.01 14.36
CA SER A 156 -4.78 7.32 14.63
C SER A 156 -3.72 7.70 13.59
N LEU A 157 -2.86 6.76 13.21
CA LEU A 157 -1.88 6.97 12.14
C LEU A 157 -2.56 7.20 10.78
N THR A 158 -3.67 6.52 10.51
CA THR A 158 -4.46 6.69 9.27
C THR A 158 -5.10 8.08 9.18
N CYS A 159 -5.48 8.70 10.31
CA CYS A 159 -5.88 10.10 10.34
C CYS A 159 -4.73 11.04 9.96
N ILE A 160 -3.51 10.77 10.44
CA ILE A 160 -2.34 11.55 10.04
C ILE A 160 -2.07 11.36 8.54
N GLN A 161 -2.18 10.13 8.02
CA GLN A 161 -2.10 9.85 6.58
C GLN A 161 -3.13 10.66 5.77
N SER A 162 -4.36 10.81 6.26
CA SER A 162 -5.39 11.65 5.64
C SER A 162 -4.92 13.10 5.46
N ARG A 163 -4.22 13.65 6.47
CA ARG A 163 -3.64 15.00 6.42
C ARG A 163 -2.46 15.08 5.47
N ILE A 164 -1.63 14.04 5.38
CA ILE A 164 -0.54 13.94 4.39
C ILE A 164 -1.10 13.98 2.97
N ILE A 165 -2.15 13.20 2.68
CA ILE A 165 -2.79 13.19 1.36
C ILE A 165 -3.35 14.59 1.02
N THR A 166 -4.11 15.18 1.96
CA THR A 166 -4.67 16.53 1.79
C THR A 166 -3.58 17.58 1.59
N PHE A 167 -2.45 17.45 2.28
CA PHE A 167 -1.29 18.31 2.09
C PHE A 167 -0.77 18.20 0.66
N PHE A 168 -0.56 17.00 0.12
CA PHE A 168 -0.14 16.82 -1.27
C PHE A 168 -1.16 17.35 -2.28
N ASP A 169 -2.45 17.13 -2.05
CA ASP A 169 -3.51 17.70 -2.89
C ASP A 169 -3.43 19.24 -2.89
N SER A 170 -3.17 19.86 -1.73
CA SER A 170 -3.02 21.31 -1.62
C SER A 170 -1.80 21.85 -2.38
N LEU A 171 -0.73 21.06 -2.58
CA LEU A 171 0.46 21.49 -3.33
C LEU A 171 0.14 21.75 -4.81
N SER A 172 -0.88 21.08 -5.37
CA SER A 172 -1.33 21.32 -6.74
C SER A 172 -1.88 22.74 -6.96
N LEU A 173 -2.27 23.41 -5.87
CA LEU A 173 -2.76 24.80 -5.89
C LEU A 173 -1.63 25.83 -5.82
N ASN A 174 -0.36 25.39 -5.84
CA ASN A 174 0.83 26.23 -5.70
C ASN A 174 0.75 27.21 -4.50
N PRO A 175 0.51 26.69 -3.27
CA PRO A 175 0.42 27.53 -2.08
C PRO A 175 1.75 28.24 -1.80
N PRO A 176 1.75 29.37 -1.09
CA PRO A 176 2.97 30.04 -0.64
C PRO A 176 3.90 29.08 0.10
N LEU A 177 5.20 29.19 -0.12
CA LEU A 177 6.21 28.29 0.44
C LEU A 177 6.17 28.26 1.97
N GLU A 178 5.90 29.40 2.61
CA GLU A 178 5.72 29.50 4.06
C GLU A 178 4.58 28.60 4.56
N GLN A 179 3.47 28.53 3.80
CA GLN A 179 2.35 27.65 4.12
C GLN A 179 2.72 26.18 3.93
N VAL A 180 3.46 25.85 2.88
CA VAL A 180 3.97 24.48 2.64
C VAL A 180 4.83 24.02 3.82
N ILE A 181 5.79 24.86 4.23
CA ILE A 181 6.69 24.58 5.35
C ILE A 181 5.91 24.42 6.66
N GLN A 182 4.97 25.33 6.94
CA GLN A 182 4.16 25.28 8.15
C GLN A 182 3.30 24.01 8.23
N ASN A 183 2.67 23.62 7.11
CA ASN A 183 1.88 22.40 7.03
C ASN A 183 2.76 21.16 7.23
N LEU A 184 3.92 21.11 6.58
CA LEU A 184 4.88 20.01 6.72
C LEU A 184 5.32 19.84 8.18
N TYR A 185 5.70 20.92 8.87
CA TYR A 185 6.06 20.86 10.30
C TYR A 185 4.91 20.42 11.19
N THR A 186 3.69 20.89 10.91
CA THR A 186 2.51 20.53 11.71
C THR A 186 2.21 19.03 11.62
N ILE A 187 2.33 18.46 10.41
CA ILE A 187 2.10 17.03 10.18
C ILE A 187 3.25 16.20 10.74
N ASP A 188 4.50 16.60 10.55
CA ASP A 188 5.68 15.91 11.10
C ASP A 188 5.64 15.89 12.64
N PHE A 189 5.31 17.02 13.27
CA PHE A 189 5.08 17.08 14.71
C PHE A 189 3.97 16.12 15.17
N SER A 190 2.89 16.00 14.40
CA SER A 190 1.81 15.05 14.69
C SER A 190 2.27 13.59 14.59
N LEU A 191 3.08 13.25 13.58
CA LEU A 191 3.68 11.92 13.43
C LEU A 191 4.60 11.59 14.61
N GLU A 192 5.50 12.50 14.98
CA GLU A 192 6.42 12.29 16.09
C GLU A 192 5.70 12.21 17.43
N SER A 193 4.72 13.09 17.66
CA SER A 193 3.88 13.03 18.86
C SER A 193 3.14 11.70 18.95
N TRP A 194 2.61 11.19 17.83
CA TRP A 194 1.97 9.89 17.78
C TRP A 194 2.95 8.76 18.14
N TYR A 195 4.15 8.75 17.56
CA TYR A 195 5.15 7.71 17.81
C TYR A 195 5.61 7.69 19.28
N ASN A 196 5.83 8.88 19.84
CA ASN A 196 6.21 9.04 21.24
C ASN A 196 5.07 8.68 22.22
N SER A 197 3.81 8.71 21.77
CA SER A 197 2.65 8.31 22.58
C SER A 197 2.40 6.80 22.64
N LEU A 198 3.06 6.02 21.79
CA LEU A 198 2.94 4.57 21.80
C LEU A 198 3.41 4.00 23.16
N THR A 199 2.71 3.02 23.71
CA THR A 199 3.14 2.36 24.95
C THR A 199 4.45 1.63 24.73
N TYR A 200 5.25 1.43 25.80
CA TYR A 200 6.55 0.77 25.71
C TYR A 200 6.54 -0.55 24.90
N PRO A 201 5.56 -1.46 25.05
CA PRO A 201 5.47 -2.69 24.25
C PRO A 201 5.27 -2.44 22.74
N LEU A 202 4.64 -1.32 22.37
CA LEU A 202 4.43 -0.92 20.98
C LEU A 202 5.60 -0.11 20.41
N GLN A 203 6.50 0.39 21.27
CA GLN A 203 7.74 1.04 20.87
C GLN A 203 8.91 0.07 20.76
N HIS A 204 8.95 -0.96 21.61
CA HIS A 204 10.08 -1.87 21.74
C HIS A 204 9.65 -3.31 21.47
N THR A 205 10.36 -3.97 20.56
CA THR A 205 10.17 -5.39 20.31
C THR A 205 10.98 -6.19 21.32
N GLU A 206 10.34 -6.69 22.37
CA GLU A 206 10.97 -7.71 23.20
C GLU A 206 11.03 -9.04 22.44
N ASN A 207 12.17 -9.72 22.50
CA ASN A 207 12.38 -11.01 21.86
C ASN A 207 11.76 -12.15 22.70
N ASP A 208 10.52 -11.99 23.17
CA ASP A 208 9.78 -13.08 23.79
C ASP A 208 9.12 -13.93 22.69
N PRO A 209 9.54 -15.20 22.50
CA PRO A 209 8.93 -16.08 21.52
C PRO A 209 7.44 -16.34 21.76
N LYS A 210 6.94 -16.20 23.00
CA LYS A 210 5.49 -16.30 23.30
C LYS A 210 4.69 -15.12 22.76
N LEU A 211 5.36 -13.99 22.55
CA LEU A 211 4.77 -12.75 22.02
C LEU A 211 5.11 -12.54 20.54
N HIS A 212 5.56 -13.57 19.82
CA HIS A 212 5.99 -13.42 18.42
C HIS A 212 4.93 -12.73 17.52
N ALA A 213 3.66 -13.10 17.64
CA ALA A 213 2.57 -12.46 16.90
C ALA A 213 2.37 -10.97 17.27
N HIS A 214 2.62 -10.61 18.54
CA HIS A 214 2.63 -9.22 19.00
C HIS A 214 3.81 -8.47 18.37
N THR A 215 5.00 -9.06 18.40
CA THR A 215 6.22 -8.49 17.81
C THR A 215 6.06 -8.15 16.34
N VAL A 216 5.40 -9.01 15.55
CA VAL A 216 5.13 -8.74 14.13
C VAL A 216 4.19 -7.54 13.94
N LYS A 217 3.12 -7.43 14.74
CA LYS A 217 2.19 -6.29 14.71
C LYS A 217 2.88 -4.97 15.07
N VAL A 218 3.74 -4.99 16.08
CA VAL A 218 4.55 -3.83 16.48
C VAL A 218 5.47 -3.40 15.34
N LYS A 219 6.20 -4.35 14.74
CA LYS A 219 7.08 -4.07 13.62
C LYS A 219 6.34 -3.53 12.40
N TYR A 220 5.14 -4.03 12.16
CA TYR A 220 4.24 -3.53 11.13
C TYR A 220 3.84 -2.08 11.40
N LEU A 221 3.43 -1.75 12.62
CA LEU A 221 3.06 -0.40 13.01
C LEU A 221 4.23 0.59 12.88
N GLN A 222 5.44 0.17 13.29
CA GLN A 222 6.66 0.93 13.10
C GLN A 222 6.96 1.16 11.61
N LEU A 223 6.79 0.13 10.77
CA LEU A 223 6.98 0.27 9.32
C LEU A 223 5.97 1.23 8.70
N LEU A 224 4.71 1.21 9.15
CA LEU A 224 3.70 2.18 8.69
C LEU A 224 4.13 3.60 9.04
N TYR A 225 4.55 3.85 10.27
CA TYR A 225 5.07 5.17 10.68
C TYR A 225 6.24 5.64 9.82
N ILE A 226 7.23 4.77 9.58
CA ILE A 226 8.37 5.09 8.71
C ILE A 226 7.88 5.36 7.27
N SER A 227 6.87 4.62 6.80
CA SER A 227 6.27 4.82 5.48
C SER A 227 5.56 6.18 5.38
N GLU A 228 4.82 6.60 6.40
CA GLU A 228 4.18 7.92 6.44
C GLU A 228 5.20 9.06 6.50
N ARG A 229 6.29 8.90 7.25
CA ARG A 229 7.40 9.86 7.24
C ARG A 229 8.07 9.97 5.88
N LEU A 230 8.35 8.82 5.25
CA LEU A 230 8.88 8.78 3.89
C LEU A 230 7.92 9.47 2.92
N LEU A 231 6.62 9.22 3.05
CA LEU A 231 5.58 9.83 2.23
C LEU A 231 5.55 11.35 2.41
N LEU A 232 5.56 11.86 3.65
CA LEU A 232 5.53 13.29 3.95
C LEU A 232 6.77 14.03 3.41
N HIS A 233 7.97 13.47 3.64
CA HIS A 233 9.22 14.17 3.32
C HIS A 233 9.73 13.94 1.90
N ARG A 234 8.97 13.25 1.02
CA ARG A 234 9.37 13.07 -0.39
C ARG A 234 9.18 14.32 -1.26
N VAL A 235 8.66 15.42 -0.70
CA VAL A 235 8.41 16.70 -1.40
C VAL A 235 9.60 17.19 -2.26
N PRO A 236 10.87 17.13 -1.80
CA PRO A 236 12.01 17.58 -2.61
C PRO A 236 12.18 16.81 -3.93
N PHE A 237 11.73 15.56 -3.97
CA PHE A 237 11.81 14.71 -5.16
C PHE A 237 10.71 14.98 -6.18
N ILE A 238 9.55 15.45 -5.71
CA ILE A 238 8.36 15.70 -6.55
C ILE A 238 8.40 17.10 -7.14
N HIS A 239 8.62 18.12 -6.32
CA HIS A 239 8.39 19.51 -6.74
C HIS A 239 9.60 20.22 -7.34
N LYS A 240 10.69 19.49 -7.67
CA LYS A 240 11.97 20.06 -8.15
C LYS A 240 12.33 21.33 -7.38
N VAL A 241 12.11 21.34 -6.05
CA VAL A 241 12.32 22.54 -5.23
C VAL A 241 13.79 22.89 -5.37
N THR A 242 14.05 24.01 -6.03
CA THR A 242 15.39 24.36 -6.50
C THR A 242 16.32 24.48 -5.28
N PRO A 243 17.54 23.91 -5.32
CA PRO A 243 18.45 23.96 -4.19
C PRO A 243 18.76 25.42 -3.82
N PRO A 244 18.90 25.74 -2.53
CA PRO A 244 18.79 27.10 -2.02
C PRO A 244 19.98 28.01 -2.31
N SER A 245 19.65 29.26 -2.62
CA SER A 245 20.44 30.42 -2.22
C SER A 245 19.85 31.15 -0.98
N THR A 246 18.79 30.62 -0.35
CA THR A 246 18.05 31.27 0.76
C THR A 246 17.78 30.34 1.95
N ILE A 247 17.46 30.93 3.12
CA ILE A 247 17.09 30.24 4.39
C ILE A 247 16.17 29.03 4.18
N ASN A 248 15.23 29.15 3.22
CA ASN A 248 14.24 28.13 2.92
C ASN A 248 14.81 26.79 2.41
N GLY A 249 15.98 26.74 1.79
CA GLY A 249 16.50 25.42 1.37
C GLY A 249 17.32 24.68 2.40
N ARG A 250 17.66 25.28 3.56
CA ARG A 250 18.09 24.47 4.72
C ARG A 250 16.95 23.54 5.17
N GLN A 251 15.70 23.97 5.03
CA GLN A 251 14.53 23.15 5.37
C GLN A 251 14.28 22.07 4.31
N VAL A 252 14.46 22.38 3.02
CA VAL A 252 14.40 21.39 1.93
C VAL A 252 15.48 20.31 2.12
N GLU A 253 16.70 20.73 2.47
CA GLU A 253 17.80 19.84 2.82
C GLU A 253 17.45 18.93 4.00
N SER A 254 16.83 19.46 5.06
CA SER A 254 16.39 18.63 6.19
C SER A 254 15.34 17.58 5.79
N SER A 255 14.38 17.91 4.92
CA SER A 255 13.38 16.94 4.44
C SER A 255 14.01 15.86 3.57
N TYR A 256 14.99 16.20 2.73
CA TYR A 256 15.75 15.23 1.97
C TYR A 256 16.43 14.21 2.88
N ASP A 257 17.15 14.69 3.90
CA ASP A 257 17.87 13.82 4.84
C ASP A 257 16.92 12.92 5.63
N ILE A 258 15.77 13.45 6.07
CA ILE A 258 14.72 12.67 6.73
C ILE A 258 14.19 11.58 5.79
N CYS A 259 13.87 11.93 4.54
CA CYS A 259 13.34 10.97 3.57
C CYS A 259 14.32 9.82 3.29
N MET A 260 15.60 10.15 3.06
CA MET A 260 16.66 9.15 2.86
C MET A 260 16.84 8.27 4.09
N GLN A 261 16.85 8.87 5.28
CA GLN A 261 16.97 8.13 6.53
C GLN A 261 15.77 7.21 6.78
N SER A 262 14.55 7.66 6.50
CA SER A 262 13.34 6.84 6.58
C SER A 262 13.39 5.67 5.61
N ALA A 263 13.88 5.87 4.37
CA ALA A 263 14.04 4.77 3.40
C ALA A 263 15.02 3.70 3.92
N ARG A 264 16.16 4.11 4.51
CA ARG A 264 17.12 3.17 5.12
C ARG A 264 16.49 2.40 6.27
N GLN A 265 15.82 3.10 7.19
CA GLN A 265 15.14 2.50 8.33
C GLN A 265 14.06 1.51 7.90
N ALA A 266 13.25 1.85 6.90
CA ALA A 266 12.22 0.97 6.36
C ALA A 266 12.81 -0.32 5.78
N ILE A 267 13.88 -0.23 4.99
CA ILE A 267 14.57 -1.40 4.43
C ILE A 267 15.11 -2.32 5.54
N MET A 268 15.72 -1.74 6.58
CA MET A 268 16.23 -2.48 7.72
C MET A 268 15.11 -3.15 8.52
N GLN A 269 13.99 -2.45 8.71
CA GLN A 269 12.82 -2.99 9.38
C GLN A 269 12.18 -4.12 8.58
N LEU A 270 12.05 -3.94 7.26
CA LEU A 270 11.57 -4.96 6.34
C LEU A 270 12.45 -6.21 6.43
N ARG A 271 13.78 -6.07 6.37
CA ARG A 271 14.72 -7.18 6.56
C ARG A 271 14.41 -7.95 7.86
N ASN A 272 14.19 -7.25 8.96
CA ASN A 272 13.88 -7.89 10.25
C ASN A 272 12.54 -8.63 10.21
N ILE A 273 11.53 -8.06 9.55
CA ILE A 273 10.23 -8.71 9.34
C ILE A 273 10.38 -9.96 8.45
N CYS A 274 11.18 -9.91 7.37
CA CYS A 274 11.43 -11.04 6.47
C CYS A 274 12.08 -12.24 7.17
N LEU A 275 12.94 -11.97 8.16
CA LEU A 275 13.65 -13.02 8.91
C LEU A 275 12.69 -13.76 9.86
N GLU A 276 11.59 -13.14 10.23
CA GLU A 276 10.63 -13.64 11.20
C GLU A 276 9.36 -14.18 10.54
N THR A 277 8.96 -13.61 9.40
CA THR A 277 7.72 -13.90 8.70
C THR A 277 7.93 -13.90 7.19
N ILE A 278 7.09 -14.60 6.45
CA ILE A 278 7.12 -14.58 4.99
C ILE A 278 6.54 -13.24 4.52
N LEU A 279 7.24 -12.53 3.62
CA LEU A 279 6.78 -11.30 2.97
C LEU A 279 5.63 -11.52 1.97
N THR A 280 4.56 -12.18 2.39
CA THR A 280 3.37 -12.33 1.55
C THR A 280 2.56 -11.03 1.48
N VAL A 281 2.72 -10.14 2.46
CA VAL A 281 1.97 -8.88 2.54
C VAL A 281 2.36 -7.94 1.39
N PRO A 282 1.43 -7.60 0.46
CA PRO A 282 1.70 -6.71 -0.66
C PRO A 282 2.31 -5.37 -0.27
N LEU A 283 1.84 -4.79 0.85
CA LEU A 283 2.31 -3.51 1.37
C LEU A 283 3.83 -3.52 1.59
N PHE A 284 4.39 -4.59 2.16
CA PHE A 284 5.83 -4.68 2.38
C PHE A 284 6.63 -4.62 1.08
N ARG A 285 6.11 -5.23 0.02
CA ARG A 285 6.75 -5.22 -1.30
C ARG A 285 6.69 -3.83 -1.93
N GLU A 286 5.57 -3.12 -1.77
CA GLU A 286 5.41 -1.73 -2.21
C GLU A 286 6.39 -0.81 -1.49
N THR A 287 6.37 -0.83 -0.16
CA THR A 287 7.26 -0.01 0.68
C THR A 287 8.73 -0.31 0.37
N ALA A 288 9.14 -1.58 0.29
CA ALA A 288 10.52 -1.95 -0.03
C ALA A 288 10.98 -1.38 -1.37
N PHE A 289 10.13 -1.49 -2.40
CA PHE A 289 10.44 -0.98 -3.73
C PHE A 289 10.53 0.54 -3.74
N ILE A 290 9.56 1.24 -3.13
CA ILE A 290 9.56 2.70 -3.00
C ILE A 290 10.82 3.18 -2.28
N CYS A 291 11.23 2.52 -1.19
CA CYS A 291 12.45 2.88 -0.47
C CYS A 291 13.70 2.74 -1.35
N CYS A 292 13.80 1.67 -2.15
CA CYS A 292 14.92 1.50 -3.08
C CYS A 292 14.93 2.58 -4.16
N VAL A 293 13.77 2.98 -4.67
CA VAL A 293 13.64 4.07 -5.64
C VAL A 293 14.03 5.41 -5.02
N VAL A 294 13.61 5.70 -3.78
CA VAL A 294 14.00 6.91 -3.05
C VAL A 294 15.51 6.99 -2.88
N LEU A 295 16.16 5.89 -2.45
CA LEU A 295 17.62 5.86 -2.33
C LEU A 295 18.30 6.12 -3.68
N PHE A 296 17.85 5.44 -4.74
CA PHE A 296 18.35 5.67 -6.10
C PHE A 296 18.21 7.13 -6.55
N LEU A 297 17.01 7.72 -6.38
CA LEU A 297 16.74 9.11 -6.74
C LEU A 297 17.60 10.07 -5.93
N GLY A 298 17.84 9.79 -4.64
CA GLY A 298 18.74 10.60 -3.81
C GLY A 298 20.15 10.67 -4.39
N HIS A 299 20.71 9.54 -4.82
CA HIS A 299 22.01 9.51 -5.48
C HIS A 299 22.02 10.20 -6.84
N ALA A 300 20.96 10.00 -7.64
CA ALA A 300 20.88 10.59 -8.97
C ALA A 300 20.73 12.12 -8.93
N LEU A 301 19.96 12.65 -7.96
CA LEU A 301 19.69 14.08 -7.85
C LEU A 301 20.82 14.85 -7.14
N TYR A 302 21.54 14.19 -6.22
CA TYR A 302 22.59 14.82 -5.42
C TYR A 302 23.90 14.02 -5.50
N PRO A 303 24.53 13.92 -6.69
CA PRO A 303 25.75 13.13 -6.88
C PRO A 303 26.95 13.65 -6.08
N ASP A 304 26.95 14.94 -5.72
CA ASP A 304 27.98 15.56 -4.88
C ASP A 304 27.91 15.09 -3.41
N ARG A 305 26.77 14.53 -2.99
CA ARG A 305 26.69 13.80 -1.73
C ARG A 305 27.20 12.40 -2.02
N GLU A 306 28.37 12.06 -1.47
CA GLU A 306 28.98 10.74 -1.68
C GLU A 306 27.90 9.65 -1.57
N PRO A 307 27.68 8.86 -2.63
CA PRO A 307 26.81 7.73 -2.52
C PRO A 307 27.36 6.85 -1.43
N THR A 308 26.65 6.76 -0.31
CA THR A 308 27.16 5.95 0.78
C THR A 308 27.09 4.51 0.26
N GLU A 309 28.23 3.86 0.10
CA GLU A 309 28.36 2.40 -0.07
C GLU A 309 27.32 1.60 0.78
N PRO A 310 26.94 2.05 1.99
CA PRO A 310 25.75 1.57 2.71
C PRO A 310 24.43 1.50 1.92
N ASP A 311 24.05 2.51 1.15
CA ASP A 311 22.79 2.57 0.41
C ASP A 311 22.74 1.54 -0.72
N ILE A 312 23.83 1.40 -1.49
CA ILE A 312 23.95 0.35 -2.51
C ILE A 312 23.82 -1.03 -1.87
N LYS A 313 24.42 -1.25 -0.68
CA LYS A 313 24.26 -2.50 0.08
C LYS A 313 22.81 -2.76 0.49
N LEU A 314 22.05 -1.74 0.88
CA LEU A 314 20.64 -1.86 1.22
C LEU A 314 19.79 -2.23 0.00
N VAL A 315 20.02 -1.62 -1.16
CA VAL A 315 19.32 -1.98 -2.41
C VAL A 315 19.70 -3.40 -2.86
N LYS A 316 20.97 -3.78 -2.77
CA LYS A 316 21.45 -5.17 -3.01
C LYS A 316 20.76 -6.18 -2.09
N LEU A 317 20.61 -5.85 -0.81
CA LEU A 317 19.88 -6.68 0.14
C LEU A 317 18.42 -6.89 -0.30
N MET A 318 17.70 -5.82 -0.66
CA MET A 318 16.32 -5.94 -1.15
C MET A 318 16.21 -6.75 -2.44
N HIS A 319 17.16 -6.58 -3.37
CA HIS A 319 17.26 -7.41 -4.57
C HIS A 319 17.37 -8.91 -4.22
N VAL A 320 18.22 -9.27 -3.24
CA VAL A 320 18.36 -10.67 -2.79
C VAL A 320 17.04 -11.17 -2.20
N ILE A 321 16.40 -10.39 -1.33
CA ILE A 321 15.12 -10.76 -0.72
C ILE A 321 14.04 -10.98 -1.80
N PHE A 322 13.87 -10.05 -2.74
CA PHE A 322 12.91 -10.22 -3.83
C PHE A 322 13.27 -11.39 -4.75
N THR A 323 14.54 -11.65 -5.00
CA THR A 323 14.96 -12.83 -5.79
C THR A 323 14.56 -14.13 -5.11
N ILE A 324 14.74 -14.22 -3.79
CA ILE A 324 14.34 -15.40 -3.01
C ILE A 324 12.81 -15.56 -3.06
N LEU A 325 12.07 -14.48 -2.81
CA LEU A 325 10.60 -14.51 -2.84
C LEU A 325 10.04 -14.80 -4.23
N GLY A 326 10.71 -14.34 -5.30
CA GLY A 326 10.31 -14.60 -6.68
C GLY A 326 10.56 -16.04 -7.12
N ARG A 327 11.42 -16.77 -6.41
CA ARG A 327 11.62 -18.22 -6.61
C ARG A 327 10.58 -19.05 -5.86
N SER A 328 10.20 -18.61 -4.65
CA SER A 328 9.25 -19.34 -3.81
C SER A 328 7.79 -19.03 -4.14
N SER A 329 7.51 -17.86 -4.72
CA SER A 329 6.19 -17.49 -5.21
C SER A 329 6.17 -17.59 -6.73
N THR A 330 5.12 -18.18 -7.30
CA THR A 330 4.83 -18.15 -8.76
C THR A 330 4.55 -16.73 -9.29
N SER A 331 4.89 -15.70 -8.52
CA SER A 331 4.65 -14.30 -8.86
C SER A 331 5.73 -13.79 -9.81
N LEU A 332 5.46 -13.90 -11.12
CA LEU A 332 6.23 -13.24 -12.20
C LEU A 332 6.60 -11.78 -11.86
N ARG A 333 5.72 -11.08 -11.13
CA ARG A 333 5.91 -9.68 -10.73
C ARG A 333 7.01 -9.49 -9.70
N VAL A 334 7.20 -10.42 -8.75
CA VAL A 334 8.30 -10.31 -7.78
C VAL A 334 9.66 -10.48 -8.47
N SER A 335 9.74 -11.40 -9.44
CA SER A 335 10.92 -11.57 -10.30
C SER A 335 11.19 -10.34 -11.16
N PHE A 336 10.14 -9.66 -11.63
CA PHE A 336 10.25 -8.37 -12.32
C PHE A 336 10.84 -7.28 -11.40
N LEU A 337 10.33 -7.12 -10.17
CA LEU A 337 10.89 -6.17 -9.20
C LEU A 337 12.36 -6.46 -8.90
N ALA A 338 12.75 -7.73 -8.74
CA ALA A 338 14.15 -8.10 -8.57
C ALA A 338 14.99 -7.67 -9.78
N THR A 339 14.51 -7.92 -11.00
CA THR A 339 15.20 -7.51 -12.23
C THR A 339 15.37 -6.00 -12.29
N TYR A 340 14.35 -5.24 -11.90
CA TYR A 340 14.42 -3.77 -11.85
C TYR A 340 15.44 -3.29 -10.81
N LEU A 341 15.44 -3.84 -9.60
CA LEU A 341 16.44 -3.49 -8.58
C LEU A 341 17.87 -3.81 -9.03
N LYS A 342 18.07 -4.92 -9.75
CA LYS A 342 19.38 -5.23 -10.35
C LYS A 342 19.85 -4.14 -11.31
N ARG A 343 18.94 -3.54 -12.08
CA ARG A 343 19.24 -2.39 -12.95
C ARG A 343 19.55 -1.15 -12.12
N LEU A 344 18.76 -0.83 -11.10
CA LEU A 344 19.03 0.30 -10.20
C LEU A 344 20.42 0.20 -9.57
N ILE A 345 20.80 -0.99 -9.08
CA ILE A 345 22.12 -1.23 -8.48
C ILE A 345 23.24 -0.89 -9.46
N ARG A 346 23.15 -1.36 -10.72
CA ARG A 346 24.15 -1.04 -11.75
C ARG A 346 24.24 0.46 -12.01
N LEU A 347 23.09 1.12 -12.16
CA LEU A 347 23.06 2.57 -12.37
C LEU A 347 23.69 3.31 -11.18
N MET A 348 23.41 2.89 -9.94
CA MET A 348 24.02 3.48 -8.74
C MET A 348 25.55 3.27 -8.70
N GLU A 349 26.04 2.11 -9.15
CA GLU A 349 27.47 1.79 -9.24
C GLU A 349 28.18 2.54 -10.39
N GLU A 350 27.47 2.86 -11.46
CA GLU A 350 27.98 3.59 -12.64
C GLU A 350 27.93 5.11 -12.47
N LEU A 351 27.13 5.64 -11.53
CA LEU A 351 27.08 7.07 -11.25
C LEU A 351 28.48 7.57 -10.84
N PRO A 352 29.05 8.57 -11.54
CA PRO A 352 30.42 8.99 -11.32
C PRO A 352 30.60 9.55 -9.91
N VAL A 353 31.58 9.01 -9.17
CA VAL A 353 31.86 9.38 -7.76
C VAL A 353 32.44 10.81 -7.63
N SER A 354 32.87 11.44 -8.72
CA SER A 354 33.23 12.88 -8.89
C SER A 354 33.94 13.00 -10.26
N SER A 355 33.90 14.07 -11.06
CA SER A 355 33.96 15.50 -10.74
C SER A 355 33.35 16.36 -11.88
N SER A 356 32.65 17.44 -11.51
CA SER A 356 32.27 18.61 -12.32
C SER A 356 31.17 18.55 -13.41
N SER A 357 30.75 17.39 -13.92
CA SER A 357 29.66 17.34 -14.91
C SER A 357 28.33 16.93 -14.27
N LYS A 358 27.42 17.90 -14.07
CA LYS A 358 26.01 17.59 -13.76
C LYS A 358 25.44 16.76 -14.92
N VAL A 359 25.23 15.46 -14.71
CA VAL A 359 24.46 14.66 -15.66
C VAL A 359 23.02 15.18 -15.61
N PRO A 360 22.42 15.60 -16.73
CA PRO A 360 21.04 16.05 -16.73
C PRO A 360 20.12 14.94 -16.23
N ILE A 361 19.24 15.24 -15.27
CA ILE A 361 18.24 14.31 -14.71
C ILE A 361 17.42 13.64 -15.82
N GLU A 362 17.19 14.36 -16.91
CA GLU A 362 16.49 13.90 -18.11
C GLU A 362 17.19 12.70 -18.76
N ASN A 363 18.53 12.64 -18.73
CA ASN A 363 19.29 11.51 -19.26
C ASN A 363 19.18 10.28 -18.34
N THR A 364 19.16 10.47 -17.02
CA THR A 364 18.98 9.35 -16.08
C THR A 364 17.56 8.78 -16.15
N LEU A 365 16.54 9.64 -16.33
CA LEU A 365 15.15 9.22 -16.50
C LEU A 365 14.91 8.56 -17.87
N SER A 366 15.51 9.07 -18.96
CA SER A 366 15.45 8.41 -20.27
C SER A 366 16.17 7.05 -20.27
N MET A 367 17.30 6.94 -19.56
CA MET A 367 17.97 5.66 -19.32
C MET A 367 17.11 4.65 -18.56
N LEU A 368 16.06 5.06 -17.84
CA LEU A 368 15.08 4.13 -17.26
C LEU A 368 14.00 3.72 -18.28
N GLN A 369 13.63 4.62 -19.21
CA GLN A 369 12.60 4.41 -20.24
C GLN A 369 13.07 3.52 -21.40
N ASP A 370 14.33 3.66 -21.84
CA ASP A 370 14.82 2.98 -23.07
C ASP A 370 15.08 1.47 -22.94
N GLY A 371 14.79 0.85 -21.79
CA GLY A 371 15.12 -0.57 -21.52
C GLY A 371 13.97 -1.58 -21.63
N GLY A 372 12.83 -1.20 -22.20
CA GLY A 372 11.62 -2.02 -22.31
C GLY A 372 10.37 -1.16 -22.10
N SER A 373 9.19 -1.62 -22.51
CA SER A 373 7.91 -0.90 -22.44
C SER A 373 7.41 -0.67 -21.00
N LEU A 374 8.24 -0.07 -20.16
CA LEU A 374 7.81 0.59 -18.96
C LEU A 374 7.29 1.95 -19.38
N ASP A 375 5.97 2.04 -19.48
CA ASP A 375 5.32 3.33 -19.33
C ASP A 375 5.67 3.82 -17.92
N LEU A 376 6.60 4.77 -17.84
CA LEU A 376 6.94 5.40 -16.58
C LEU A 376 5.70 6.06 -15.98
N LYS A 377 4.61 6.30 -16.75
CA LYS A 377 3.32 6.70 -16.20
C LYS A 377 2.63 5.67 -15.30
N SER A 378 2.93 4.37 -15.49
CA SER A 378 2.51 3.32 -14.56
C SER A 378 3.33 3.31 -13.26
N ILE A 379 4.48 4.00 -13.24
CA ILE A 379 5.31 4.27 -12.06
C ILE A 379 5.09 5.73 -11.56
N THR A 380 4.58 6.66 -12.38
CA THR A 380 4.41 8.10 -12.05
C THR A 380 3.16 8.40 -11.21
N MET A 381 2.91 7.62 -10.17
CA MET A 381 2.20 8.18 -9.00
C MET A 381 3.10 9.06 -8.13
N LEU A 382 4.26 9.45 -8.66
CA LEU A 382 5.22 10.39 -8.09
C LEU A 382 5.31 11.72 -8.85
N ASN A 383 4.58 11.89 -9.97
CA ASN A 383 4.45 13.16 -10.70
C ASN A 383 3.09 13.20 -11.38
N THR A 384 2.13 13.93 -10.81
CA THR A 384 0.88 14.29 -11.50
C THR A 384 0.87 15.79 -11.73
N ASP A 385 1.24 16.20 -12.95
CA ASP A 385 0.72 17.42 -13.55
C ASP A 385 -0.71 17.12 -14.03
N PHE A 386 -1.68 17.91 -13.56
CA PHE A 386 -3.11 17.71 -13.77
C PHE A 386 -3.68 18.39 -15.04
N SER A 387 -2.85 18.78 -16.02
CA SER A 387 -3.32 19.59 -17.15
C SER A 387 -4.03 18.80 -18.27
N ASP A 388 -3.82 17.49 -18.39
CA ASP A 388 -4.13 16.79 -19.66
C ASP A 388 -5.38 15.90 -19.66
N PHE A 389 -6.26 16.02 -18.66
CA PHE A 389 -7.47 15.18 -18.59
C PHE A 389 -8.77 15.81 -19.11
N SER A 390 -8.73 16.96 -19.82
CA SER A 390 -9.95 17.56 -20.38
C SER A 390 -10.23 17.29 -21.87
N SER A 391 -9.31 16.68 -22.63
CA SER A 391 -9.46 16.59 -24.09
C SER A 391 -9.62 15.18 -24.70
N ALA A 392 -9.74 14.12 -23.90
CA ALA A 392 -9.86 12.75 -24.42
C ALA A 392 -11.30 12.19 -24.31
N TYR A 393 -12.26 12.88 -24.92
CA TYR A 393 -13.55 12.30 -25.35
C TYR A 393 -13.90 12.85 -26.75
N SER A 394 -13.14 12.40 -27.74
CA SER A 394 -13.60 12.39 -29.13
C SER A 394 -13.24 11.03 -29.72
N LEU A 395 -14.25 10.22 -29.98
CA LEU A 395 -14.11 8.99 -30.75
C LEU A 395 -13.50 9.36 -32.11
N ASP A 396 -12.34 8.83 -32.42
CA ASP A 396 -12.04 8.47 -33.80
C ASP A 396 -11.17 7.21 -33.86
N GLN A 397 -11.57 6.32 -34.75
CA GLN A 397 -11.09 4.94 -34.86
C GLN A 397 -9.84 4.90 -35.74
N THR A 398 -8.75 4.29 -35.27
CA THR A 398 -7.83 3.51 -36.12
C THR A 398 -7.12 2.43 -35.30
N PRO A 399 -6.74 1.29 -35.91
CA PRO A 399 -6.49 0.05 -35.19
C PRO A 399 -5.00 -0.14 -34.86
N VAL A 400 -4.72 -0.64 -33.66
CA VAL A 400 -3.42 -1.23 -33.32
C VAL A 400 -3.66 -2.65 -32.83
N ASP A 401 -3.42 -3.59 -33.74
CA ASP A 401 -3.27 -5.01 -33.44
C ASP A 401 -1.96 -5.22 -32.67
N THR A 402 -2.05 -5.79 -31.46
CA THR A 402 -1.24 -6.90 -30.92
C THR A 402 -1.34 -6.94 -29.39
N TYR A 403 -2.47 -7.45 -28.90
CA TYR A 403 -2.59 -8.08 -27.58
C TYR A 403 -3.20 -9.48 -27.75
N PRO A 404 -2.95 -10.44 -26.84
CA PRO A 404 -3.65 -11.71 -26.86
C PRO A 404 -5.14 -11.45 -26.67
N LYS A 405 -5.97 -11.94 -27.60
CA LYS A 405 -7.40 -11.60 -27.77
C LYS A 405 -8.35 -12.05 -26.64
N ASP A 406 -7.87 -12.59 -25.53
CA ASP A 406 -8.72 -13.36 -24.60
C ASP A 406 -8.69 -12.91 -23.13
N MET A 407 -8.21 -11.70 -22.81
CA MET A 407 -8.33 -11.16 -21.44
C MET A 407 -9.59 -10.27 -21.33
N PRO A 408 -10.53 -10.56 -20.40
CA PRO A 408 -11.71 -9.73 -20.19
C PRO A 408 -11.29 -8.34 -19.72
N THR A 409 -11.79 -7.33 -20.44
CA THR A 409 -11.53 -5.90 -20.18
C THR A 409 -12.51 -5.29 -19.19
N THR A 410 -13.61 -5.99 -18.92
CA THR A 410 -14.59 -5.61 -17.89
C THR A 410 -14.95 -6.80 -16.99
N LEU A 411 -15.33 -6.55 -15.74
CA LEU A 411 -15.84 -7.58 -14.80
C LEU A 411 -17.04 -8.37 -15.36
N ASN A 412 -17.74 -7.79 -16.34
CA ASN A 412 -18.89 -8.38 -17.03
C ASN A 412 -18.49 -9.35 -18.15
N GLU A 413 -17.25 -9.32 -18.64
CA GLU A 413 -16.77 -10.14 -19.76
C GLU A 413 -16.24 -11.52 -19.35
N PHE A 414 -16.16 -11.83 -18.06
CA PHE A 414 -15.82 -13.19 -17.64
C PHE A 414 -16.94 -14.17 -18.06
N PRO A 415 -16.66 -15.17 -18.92
CA PRO A 415 -17.67 -16.12 -19.35
C PRO A 415 -18.19 -16.89 -18.13
N ALA A 416 -19.50 -16.91 -17.96
CA ALA A 416 -20.15 -17.69 -16.91
C ALA A 416 -19.84 -19.20 -17.00
N ASN A 417 -19.41 -19.65 -18.20
CA ASN A 417 -19.16 -21.04 -18.55
C ASN A 417 -17.69 -21.26 -18.91
N VAL A 418 -16.84 -21.47 -17.91
CA VAL A 418 -15.61 -22.24 -18.10
C VAL A 418 -15.98 -23.70 -17.82
N MET A 419 -16.08 -24.52 -18.88
CA MET A 419 -16.23 -25.96 -18.73
C MET A 419 -14.97 -26.53 -18.08
N LEU A 420 -15.13 -27.19 -16.94
CA LEU A 420 -14.09 -28.03 -16.35
C LEU A 420 -13.90 -29.28 -17.23
N PRO A 421 -12.69 -29.88 -17.28
CA PRO A 421 -12.39 -31.03 -18.15
C PRO A 421 -13.19 -32.30 -17.86
N ASN A 422 -14.00 -32.33 -16.79
CA ASN A 422 -14.83 -33.47 -16.44
C ASN A 422 -16.29 -33.02 -16.39
N GLY A 423 -17.04 -33.36 -17.44
CA GLY A 423 -18.45 -33.03 -17.67
C GLY A 423 -19.41 -33.66 -16.65
N GLY A 424 -19.39 -33.19 -15.41
CA GLY A 424 -20.43 -33.45 -14.43
C GLY A 424 -21.55 -32.43 -14.57
N ILE A 425 -22.69 -32.83 -15.14
CA ILE A 425 -23.95 -32.09 -15.03
C ILE A 425 -24.41 -32.22 -13.59
N TRP A 426 -24.36 -31.14 -12.81
CA TRP A 426 -25.04 -31.07 -11.51
C TRP A 426 -26.45 -30.53 -11.73
N SER A 427 -27.44 -31.38 -11.48
CA SER A 427 -28.85 -31.02 -11.50
C SER A 427 -29.17 -30.06 -10.35
N SER A 428 -30.04 -29.10 -10.67
CA SER A 428 -30.62 -28.09 -9.80
C SER A 428 -31.18 -28.65 -8.48
N PHE A 429 -30.75 -28.07 -7.36
CA PHE A 429 -31.52 -28.13 -6.12
C PHE A 429 -32.70 -27.16 -6.22
N ASN A 430 -33.90 -27.71 -6.35
CA ASN A 430 -35.15 -26.97 -6.14
C ASN A 430 -35.25 -26.61 -4.65
N TYR A 431 -35.26 -25.31 -4.34
CA TYR A 431 -35.84 -24.82 -3.10
C TYR A 431 -37.36 -24.79 -3.27
N SER A 432 -38.05 -25.77 -2.69
CA SER A 432 -39.46 -25.65 -2.36
C SER A 432 -39.60 -24.73 -1.15
N ARG A 433 -40.42 -23.68 -1.29
CA ARG A 433 -40.90 -22.83 -0.19
C ARG A 433 -41.71 -23.67 0.80
N GLU A 434 -41.46 -23.46 2.08
CA GLU A 434 -42.52 -23.29 3.08
C GLU A 434 -42.56 -21.81 3.48
#